data_AF-A0A2N2E501-F1
#
_entry.id   AF-A0A2N2E501-F1
#
_cell.length_a   1.000
_cell.length_b   1.000
_cell.length_c   1.000
_cell.angle_alpha   90.00
_cell.angle_beta   90.00
_cell.angle_gamma   90.00
#
_symmetry.space_group_name_H-M   'P 1'
#
loop_
_entity.id
_entity.type
_entity.pdbx_description
1 polymer ?
#
loop_
_entity_poly.entity_id
_entity_poly.type
_entity_poly.pdbx_seq_one_letter_code
_entity_poly.pdbx_strand_id
1 'polypeptide(L)'
;MLYRMGFQLDNVIKREDFMNRVKALRITNLLLFLVFMGIAISGLTAMLFPGLIPYSTFRVAHPFTGAAFVALVVAHLVLNFNWIKANYLKKKK
;
A
#
# COMPACT_ATOMS: atom_id res chain seq x y z
N MET A 1 -16.09 7.50 39.60
CA MET A 1 -15.54 6.20 39.18
C MET A 1 -15.87 5.87 37.71
N LEU A 2 -17.13 6.00 37.28
CA LEU A 2 -17.57 5.75 35.90
C LEU A 2 -16.81 6.56 34.82
N TYR A 3 -16.54 7.85 35.08
CA TYR A 3 -15.81 8.72 34.13
C TYR A 3 -14.37 8.24 33.84
N ARG A 4 -13.69 7.69 34.85
CA ARG A 4 -12.32 7.16 34.72
C ARG A 4 -12.29 5.87 33.88
N MET A 5 -13.37 5.11 33.92
CA MET A 5 -13.52 3.85 33.20
C MET A 5 -13.77 4.10 31.70
N GLY A 6 -14.66 5.04 31.36
CA GLY A 6 -14.89 5.47 29.98
C GLY A 6 -13.61 5.99 29.30
N PHE A 7 -12.87 6.87 29.99
CA PHE A 7 -11.60 7.40 29.47
C PHE A 7 -10.54 6.32 29.19
N GLN A 8 -10.48 5.25 30.01
CA GLN A 8 -9.55 4.15 29.73
C GLN A 8 -9.96 3.33 28.52
N LEU A 9 -11.25 3.06 28.34
CA LEU A 9 -11.76 2.31 27.18
C LEU A 9 -11.45 3.04 25.87
N ASP A 10 -11.67 4.35 25.81
CA ASP A 10 -11.41 5.17 24.62
C ASP A 10 -9.94 5.12 24.19
N ASN A 11 -9.01 5.10 25.16
CA ASN A 11 -7.58 5.02 24.90
C ASN A 11 -7.13 3.64 24.43
N VAL A 12 -7.79 2.57 24.90
CA VAL A 12 -7.53 1.21 24.43
C VAL A 12 -7.97 1.07 22.98
N ILE A 13 -9.20 1.49 22.65
CA ILE A 13 -9.76 1.42 21.30
C ILE A 13 -8.87 2.19 20.31
N LYS A 14 -8.50 3.44 20.62
CA LYS A 14 -7.61 4.24 19.78
C LYS A 14 -6.25 3.58 19.54
N ARG A 15 -5.70 2.88 20.54
CA ARG A 15 -4.42 2.17 20.40
C ARG A 15 -4.55 0.93 19.53
N GLU A 16 -5.63 0.18 19.65
CA GLU A 16 -5.90 -0.97 18.79
C GLU A 16 -6.06 -0.53 17.33
N ASP A 17 -6.88 0.49 17.05
CA ASP A 17 -7.06 1.05 15.71
C ASP A 17 -5.73 1.50 15.08
N PHE A 18 -4.90 2.18 15.87
CA PHE A 18 -3.57 2.59 15.42
C PHE A 18 -2.69 1.38 15.06
N MET A 19 -2.64 0.37 15.93
CA MET A 19 -1.85 -0.84 15.69
C MET A 19 -2.37 -1.63 14.47
N ASN A 20 -3.69 -1.69 14.28
CA ASN A 20 -4.33 -2.32 13.13
C ASN A 20 -3.97 -1.60 11.83
N ARG A 21 -3.97 -0.27 11.83
CA ARG A 21 -3.51 0.54 10.70
C ARG A 21 -2.03 0.31 10.39
N VAL A 22 -1.16 0.23 11.39
CA VAL A 22 0.27 -0.04 11.19
C VAL A 22 0.48 -1.44 10.59
N LYS A 23 -0.24 -2.44 11.08
CA LYS A 23 -0.23 -3.79 10.50
C LYS A 23 -0.70 -3.77 9.05
N ALA A 24 -1.81 -3.10 8.75
CA ALA A 24 -2.31 -2.93 7.39
C ALA A 24 -1.26 -2.26 6.48
N LEU A 25 -0.59 -1.20 6.94
CA LEU A 25 0.50 -0.55 6.20
C LEU A 25 1.64 -1.51 5.85
N ARG A 26 2.05 -2.35 6.80
CA ARG A 26 3.13 -3.33 6.57
C ARG A 26 2.72 -4.36 5.52
N ILE A 27 1.48 -4.86 5.58
CA ILE A 27 0.95 -5.79 4.60
C ILE A 27 0.85 -5.11 3.23
N THR A 28 0.29 -3.91 3.14
CA THR A 28 0.20 -3.15 1.89
C THR A 28 1.59 -2.88 1.30
N ASN A 29 2.59 -2.56 2.10
CA ASN A 29 3.97 -2.37 1.63
C ASN A 29 4.57 -3.65 1.05
N LEU A 30 4.36 -4.79 1.73
CA LEU A 30 4.83 -6.08 1.23
C LEU A 30 4.16 -6.44 -0.10
N LEU A 31 2.84 -6.26 -0.19
CA LEU A 31 2.09 -6.50 -1.43
C LEU A 31 2.54 -5.56 -2.55
N LEU A 32 2.73 -4.27 -2.26
CA LEU A 32 3.27 -3.31 -3.23
C LEU A 32 4.61 -3.74 -3.78
N PHE A 33 5.52 -4.18 -2.90
CA PHE A 33 6.83 -4.66 -3.32
C PHE A 33 6.72 -5.88 -4.24
N LEU A 34 5.90 -6.87 -3.88
CA LEU A 34 5.72 -8.08 -4.70
C LEU A 34 5.10 -7.76 -6.07
N VAL A 35 4.06 -6.94 -6.11
CA VAL A 35 3.40 -6.57 -7.37
C VAL A 35 4.34 -5.71 -8.23
N PHE A 36 5.08 -4.79 -7.62
CA PHE A 36 6.10 -4.00 -8.32
C PHE A 36 7.15 -4.89 -8.96
N MET A 37 7.67 -5.89 -8.23
CA MET A 37 8.60 -6.85 -8.78
C MET A 37 8.00 -7.64 -9.95
N GLY A 38 6.74 -8.06 -9.85
CA GLY A 38 6.03 -8.74 -10.95
C GLY A 38 5.93 -7.88 -12.23
N ILE A 39 5.52 -6.61 -12.10
CA ILE A 39 5.46 -5.67 -13.23
C ILE A 39 6.86 -5.40 -13.78
N ALA A 40 7.83 -5.15 -12.91
CA ALA A 40 9.19 -4.84 -13.31
C ALA A 40 9.82 -6.01 -14.05
N ILE A 41 9.73 -7.23 -13.51
CA ILE A 41 10.26 -8.44 -14.16
C ILE A 41 9.56 -8.69 -15.48
N SER A 42 8.22 -8.62 -15.54
CA SER A 42 7.49 -8.84 -16.79
C SER A 42 7.84 -7.81 -17.87
N GLY A 43 7.93 -6.53 -17.51
CA GLY A 43 8.34 -5.45 -18.42
C GLY A 43 9.78 -5.57 -18.87
N LEU A 44 10.72 -5.78 -17.94
CA LEU A 44 12.15 -5.95 -18.25
C LEU A 44 12.40 -7.21 -19.08
N THR A 45 11.72 -8.31 -18.77
CA THR A 45 11.85 -9.55 -19.55
C THR A 45 11.34 -9.36 -20.97
N ALA A 46 10.18 -8.73 -21.14
CA ALA A 46 9.65 -8.42 -22.46
C ALA A 46 10.56 -7.48 -23.26
N MET A 47 11.24 -6.55 -22.59
CA MET A 47 12.17 -5.59 -23.20
C MET A 47 13.53 -6.19 -23.56
N LEU A 48 14.14 -6.95 -22.64
CA LEU A 48 15.51 -7.45 -22.77
C LEU A 48 15.59 -8.82 -23.47
N PHE A 49 14.53 -9.63 -23.38
CA PHE A 49 14.47 -10.97 -23.94
C PHE A 49 13.18 -11.15 -24.77
N PRO A 50 13.04 -10.42 -25.89
CA PRO A 50 11.87 -10.51 -26.75
C PRO A 50 11.68 -11.96 -27.23
N GLY A 51 10.59 -12.59 -26.79
CA GLY A 51 10.27 -14.00 -27.09
C GLY A 51 10.26 -14.95 -25.88
N LEU A 52 10.82 -14.56 -24.73
CA LEU A 52 10.78 -15.41 -23.53
C LEU A 52 9.36 -15.53 -22.95
N ILE A 53 8.58 -14.46 -23.04
CA ILE A 53 7.17 -14.42 -22.63
C ILE A 53 6.31 -14.30 -23.89
N PRO A 54 5.37 -15.24 -24.12
CA PRO A 54 4.39 -15.12 -25.19
C PRO A 54 3.62 -13.80 -25.07
N TYR A 55 3.44 -13.11 -26.19
CA TYR A 55 2.76 -11.81 -26.20
C TYR A 55 1.33 -11.89 -25.64
N SER A 56 0.62 -12.98 -25.88
CA SER A 56 -0.71 -13.23 -25.32
C SER A 56 -0.71 -13.21 -23.79
N THR A 57 0.27 -13.85 -23.16
CA THR A 57 0.44 -13.87 -21.70
C THR A 57 0.85 -12.49 -21.18
N PHE A 58 1.83 -11.85 -21.81
CA PHE A 58 2.30 -10.51 -21.41
C PHE A 58 1.18 -9.47 -21.48
N ARG A 59 0.39 -9.48 -22.57
CA ARG A 59 -0.72 -8.54 -22.81
C ARG A 59 -1.83 -8.63 -21.76
N VAL A 60 -1.97 -9.75 -21.06
CA VAL A 60 -2.97 -9.89 -19.99
C VAL A 60 -2.32 -9.67 -18.63
N ALA A 61 -1.21 -10.36 -18.35
CA ALA A 61 -0.59 -10.36 -17.03
C ALA A 61 0.02 -8.99 -16.66
N HIS A 62 0.69 -8.31 -17.59
CA HIS A 62 1.34 -7.03 -17.33
C HIS A 62 0.33 -5.90 -16.99
N PRO A 63 -0.74 -5.65 -17.78
CA PRO A 63 -1.72 -4.63 -17.39
C PRO A 63 -2.55 -5.02 -16.17
N PHE A 64 -2.85 -6.31 -15.96
CA PHE A 64 -3.56 -6.73 -14.75
C PHE A 64 -2.74 -6.46 -13.48
N THR A 65 -1.47 -6.86 -13.48
CA THR A 65 -0.57 -6.55 -12.35
C THR A 65 -0.37 -5.04 -12.21
N GLY A 66 -0.27 -4.30 -13.33
CA GLY A 66 -0.28 -2.83 -13.39
C GLY A 66 -1.47 -2.20 -12.66
N ALA A 67 -2.68 -2.66 -12.97
CA ALA A 67 -3.90 -2.17 -12.32
C ALA A 67 -3.92 -2.49 -10.82
N ALA A 68 -3.51 -3.71 -10.43
CA ALA A 68 -3.39 -4.09 -9.03
C ALA A 68 -2.38 -3.23 -8.27
N PHE A 69 -1.26 -2.87 -8.90
CA PHE A 69 -0.26 -1.98 -8.33
C PHE A 69 -0.81 -0.58 -8.07
N VAL A 70 -1.50 0.01 -9.06
CA VAL A 70 -2.13 1.33 -8.90
C VAL A 70 -3.14 1.30 -7.76
N ALA A 71 -4.00 0.28 -7.68
CA ALA A 71 -4.96 0.14 -6.58
C ALA A 71 -4.27 0.07 -5.20
N LEU A 72 -3.18 -0.71 -5.09
CA LEU A 72 -2.39 -0.80 -3.86
C LEU A 72 -1.67 0.52 -3.51
N VAL A 73 -1.21 1.28 -4.50
CA VAL A 73 -0.62 2.61 -4.27
C VAL A 73 -1.67 3.56 -3.70
N VAL A 74 -2.89 3.59 -4.25
CA VAL A 74 -3.98 4.40 -3.69
C VAL A 74 -4.29 3.98 -2.26
N ALA A 75 -4.42 2.68 -1.99
CA ALA A 75 -4.64 2.16 -0.64
C ALA A 75 -3.52 2.58 0.32
N HIS A 76 -2.26 2.50 -0.12
CA HIS A 76 -1.10 2.93 0.67
C HIS A 76 -1.18 4.43 0.98
N LEU A 77 -1.49 5.28 0.01
CA LEU A 77 -1.60 6.72 0.21
C LEU A 77 -2.71 7.07 1.20
N VAL A 78 -3.89 6.45 1.08
CA VAL A 78 -5.00 6.64 2.02
C VAL A 78 -4.60 6.23 3.43
N LEU A 79 -4.03 5.04 3.58
CA LEU A 79 -3.59 4.55 4.89
C LEU A 79 -2.42 5.37 5.46
N ASN A 80 -1.63 6.04 4.63
CA ASN A 80 -0.49 6.86 5.08
C ASN A 80 -0.79 8.37 5.09
N PHE A 81 -2.03 8.78 4.77
CA PHE A 81 -2.38 10.19 4.53
C PHE A 81 -2.11 11.11 5.72
N ASN A 82 -2.31 10.65 6.96
CA ASN A 82 -2.04 11.46 8.15
C ASN A 82 -0.57 11.83 8.28
N TRP A 83 0.33 10.90 7.95
CA TRP A 83 1.77 11.15 7.95
C TRP A 83 2.14 12.08 6.80
N ILE A 84 1.58 11.87 5.60
CA ILE A 84 1.79 12.76 4.45
C ILE A 84 1.36 14.18 4.79
N LYS A 85 0.17 14.36 5.36
CA LYS A 85 -0.34 15.67 5.78
C LYS A 85 0.57 16.34 6.80
N ALA A 86 1.09 15.59 7.77
CA ALA A 86 1.97 16.11 8.80
C ALA A 86 3.33 16.59 8.27
N ASN A 87 3.86 15.94 7.24
CA ASN A 87 5.20 16.22 6.69
C ASN A 87 5.19 17.16 5.49
N TYR A 88 4.22 17.01 4.58
CA TYR A 88 4.20 17.71 3.29
C TYR A 88 3.15 18.81 3.20
N LEU A 89 2.03 18.70 3.93
CA LEU A 89 0.90 19.65 3.82
C LEU A 89 0.81 20.65 4.99
N LYS A 90 1.67 20.55 5.99
CA LYS A 90 1.77 21.59 7.02
C LYS A 90 2.45 22.83 6.41
N LYS A 91 1.70 23.92 6.30
CA LYS A 91 2.29 25.25 6.02
C LYS A 91 3.30 25.57 7.14
N LYS A 92 4.53 25.91 6.76
CA LYS A 92 5.47 26.57 7.69
C LYS A 92 4.81 27.88 8.14
N LYS A 93 4.83 28.14 9.45
CA LYS A 93 4.40 29.43 10.02
C LYS A 93 5.24 30.55 9.44
#